data_AF-A0A1R3FNN5-F1
#
_entry.id   AF-A0A1R3FNN5-F1
#
_cell.length_a   1.000
_cell.length_b   1.000
_cell.length_c   1.000
_cell.angle_alpha   90.00
_cell.angle_beta   90.00
_cell.angle_gamma   90.00
#
_symmetry.space_group_name_H-M   'P 1'
#
loop_
_entity.id
_entity.type
_entity.pdbx_description
1 polymer ?
#
loop_
_entity_poly.entity_id
_entity_poly.type
_entity_poly.pdbx_seq_one_letter_code
_entity_poly.pdbx_strand_id
1 'polypeptide(L)' 'MKRDNFGICLTKTMLFKHLQSTFTHVRAYEKDGTSPLELKVLLAFPQMSGRDLLQTMQGSRQLVWRADHHCPSFK' A
#
# COMPACT_ATOMS: atom_id res chain seq x y z
N MET A 1 5.72 -10.72 -1.29
CA MET A 1 4.55 -9.95 -0.87
C MET A 1 4.11 -10.52 0.47
N LYS A 2 4.21 -9.77 1.58
CA LYS A 2 3.87 -10.25 2.93
C LYS A 2 2.52 -9.66 3.34
N ARG A 3 1.77 -10.35 4.21
CA ARG A 3 0.48 -9.91 4.74
C ARG A 3 0.56 -9.82 6.27
N ASP A 4 -0.06 -8.80 6.85
CA ASP A 4 -0.29 -8.66 8.29
C ASP A 4 -1.79 -8.43 8.57
N ASN A 5 -2.13 -8.13 9.82
CA ASN A 5 -3.51 -7.89 10.26
C ASN A 5 -4.19 -6.71 9.55
N PHE A 6 -3.42 -5.84 8.89
CA PHE A 6 -3.93 -4.69 8.15
C PHE A 6 -3.96 -4.91 6.63
N GLY A 7 -3.50 -6.08 6.14
CA GLY A 7 -3.52 -6.46 4.74
C GLY A 7 -2.13 -6.69 4.15
N ILE A 8 -2.04 -6.62 2.83
CA ILE A 8 -0.82 -6.84 2.07
C ILE A 8 0.13 -5.67 2.28
N CYS A 9 1.34 -5.90 2.78
CA CYS A 9 2.37 -4.88 2.94
C CYS A 9 2.87 -4.39 1.57
N LEU A 10 2.65 -3.11 1.28
CA LEU A 10 3.07 -2.50 0.03
C LEU A 10 4.40 -1.76 0.22
N THR A 11 5.44 -2.21 -0.48
CA THR A 11 6.75 -1.55 -0.50
C THR A 11 7.10 -1.15 -1.92
N LYS A 12 7.95 -0.12 -2.08
CA LYS A 12 8.43 0.33 -3.39
C LYS A 12 9.04 -0.84 -4.19
N THR A 13 9.89 -1.64 -3.54
CA THR A 13 10.53 -2.83 -4.15
C THR A 13 9.54 -3.89 -4.62
N MET A 14 8.43 -4.07 -3.91
CA MET A 14 7.36 -4.98 -4.32
C MET A 14 6.62 -4.42 -5.53
N LEU A 15 6.23 -3.14 -5.49
CA LEU A 15 5.46 -2.48 -6.56
C LEU A 15 6.21 -2.43 -7.89
N PHE A 16 7.53 -2.27 -7.88
CA PHE A 16 8.35 -2.36 -9.11
C PHE A 16 8.19 -3.69 -9.86
N LYS A 17 7.89 -4.79 -9.16
CA LYS A 17 7.64 -6.11 -9.78
C LYS A 17 6.18 -6.30 -10.23
N HIS A 18 5.28 -5.43 -9.79
CA HIS A 18 3.83 -5.54 -9.97
C HIS A 18 3.23 -4.25 -10.54
N LEU A 19 3.98 -3.51 -11.38
CA LEU A 19 3.56 -2.19 -11.90
C LEU A 19 2.22 -2.23 -12.65
N GLN A 20 1.95 -3.32 -13.36
CA GLN A 20 0.71 -3.51 -14.14
C GLN A 20 -0.41 -4.15 -13.32
N SER A 21 -0.10 -4.70 -12.14
CA SER A 21 -1.13 -5.27 -11.27
C SER A 21 -1.99 -4.17 -10.65
N THR A 22 -3.18 -4.55 -10.24
CA THR A 22 -4.12 -3.70 -9.51
C THR A 22 -4.15 -4.12 -8.04
N PHE A 23 -4.26 -3.15 -7.14
CA PHE A 23 -4.45 -3.37 -5.71
C PHE A 23 -5.76 -2.71 -5.28
N THR A 24 -6.57 -3.41 -4.47
CA THR A 24 -7.87 -2.88 -4.00
C THR A 24 -7.87 -2.64 -2.50
N HIS A 25 -8.71 -1.70 -2.07
CA HIS A 25 -8.80 -1.22 -0.69
C HIS A 25 -7.43 -0.79 -0.16
N VAL A 26 -6.76 0.07 -0.92
CA VAL A 26 -5.44 0.58 -0.58
C VAL A 26 -5.58 1.59 0.55
N ARG A 27 -4.79 1.43 1.61
CA ARG A 27 -4.77 2.33 2.77
C ARG A 27 -3.33 2.77 3.06
N ALA A 28 -3.17 4.04 3.42
CA ALA A 28 -1.93 4.59 3.94
C ALA A 28 -2.14 5.00 5.39
N TYR A 29 -1.30 4.47 6.27
CA TYR A 29 -1.35 4.72 7.69
C TYR A 29 -0.23 5.66 8.12
N GLU A 30 -0.53 6.54 9.06
CA GLU A 30 0.48 7.28 9.80
C GLU A 30 1.29 6.32 10.67
N LYS A 31 2.62 6.40 10.58
CA LYS A 31 3.49 5.68 11.49
C LYS A 31 3.70 6.55 12.73
N ASP A 32 2.71 6.57 13.62
CA ASP A 32 2.90 7.26 14.89
C ASP A 32 3.86 6.44 15.77
N GLY A 33 4.88 7.11 16.31
CA GLY A 33 6.00 6.47 17.01
C GLY A 33 5.65 5.93 18.40
N THR A 34 4.41 6.15 18.84
CA THR A 34 3.91 5.95 20.20
C THR A 34 3.26 4.58 20.41
N SER A 35 2.67 3.95 19.39
CA SER A 35 2.08 2.60 19.51
C SER A 35 2.04 1.86 18.17
N PRO A 36 2.60 0.64 18.05
CA PRO A 36 2.52 -0.18 16.83
C PRO A 36 1.10 -0.64 16.46
N LEU A 37 0.15 -0.56 17.40
CA LEU A 37 -1.18 -1.12 17.29
C LEU A 37 -2.23 -0.10 16.82
N GLU A 38 -1.94 1.20 16.95
CA GLU A 38 -2.88 2.27 16.62
C GLU A 38 -2.46 2.99 15.33
N LEU A 39 -2.54 2.26 14.22
CA LEU A 39 -2.31 2.84 12.91
C LEU A 39 -3.54 3.65 12.46
N LYS A 40 -3.40 4.98 12.39
CA LYS A 40 -4.43 5.87 11.86
C LYS A 40 -4.39 5.91 10.33
N VAL A 41 -5.53 5.63 9.68
CA VAL A 41 -5.66 5.77 8.22
C VAL A 41 -5.64 7.25 7.85
N LEU A 42 -4.70 7.65 6.99
CA LEU A 42 -4.62 9.00 6.44
C LEU A 42 -5.13 9.09 5.01
N LEU A 43 -4.89 8.04 4.22
CA LEU A 43 -5.35 7.95 2.84
C LEU A 43 -6.03 6.60 2.62
N ALA A 44 -7.11 6.60 1.84
CA ALA A 44 -7.81 5.40 1.42
C ALA A 44 -8.22 5.53 -0.04
N PHE A 45 -7.93 4.49 -0.83
CA PHE A 45 -8.28 4.42 -2.24
C PHE A 45 -8.97 3.08 -2.51
N PRO A 46 -10.13 3.08 -3.18
CA PRO A 46 -10.81 1.84 -3.55
C PRO A 46 -9.91 0.91 -4.39
N GLN A 47 -9.12 1.51 -5.28
CA GLN A 47 -8.25 0.78 -6.19
C GLN A 47 -7.10 1.66 -6.69
N MET A 48 -5.91 1.09 -6.87
CA MET A 48 -4.78 1.72 -7.56
C MET A 48 -3.97 0.69 -8.34
N SER A 49 -3.39 1.09 -9.47
CA SER A 49 -2.37 0.27 -10.13
C SER A 49 -1.06 0.29 -9.34
N GLY A 50 -0.19 -0.70 -9.55
CA GLY A 50 1.14 -0.72 -8.94
C GLY A 50 1.97 0.51 -9.32
N ARG A 51 1.81 1.03 -10.54
CA ARG A 51 2.44 2.27 -11.02
C ARG A 51 1.94 3.50 -10.27
N ASP A 52 0.63 3.71 -10.22
CA ASP A 52 0.04 4.89 -9.56
C ASP A 52 0.38 4.92 -8.07
N LEU A 53 0.37 3.74 -7.46
CA LEU A 53 0.71 3.60 -6.05
C LEU A 53 2.18 3.94 -5.78
N LEU A 54 3.09 3.48 -6.65
CA LEU A 54 4.51 3.80 -6.53
C LEU A 54 4.77 5.31 -6.67
N GLN A 55 4.09 5.97 -7.61
CA GLN A 55 4.18 7.42 -7.79
C GLN A 55 3.62 8.17 -6.56
N THR A 56 2.51 7.69 -6.00
CA THR A 56 1.91 8.28 -4.80
C THR A 56 2.83 8.14 -3.57
N MET A 57 3.58 7.04 -3.48
CA MET A 57 4.59 6.83 -2.43
C MET A 57 5.84 7.74 -2.55
N GLN A 58 5.98 8.56 -3.59
CA GLN A 58 7.14 9.47 -3.74
C GLN A 58 7.05 10.73 -2.86
N GLY A 59 5.97 10.92 -2.09
CA GLY A 59 5.84 12.00 -1.10
C GLY A 59 6.71 11.82 0.16
N SER A 60 7.03 12.92 0.84
CA SER A 60 7.96 13.01 1.99
C SER A 60 7.46 12.45 3.34
N ARG A 61 6.21 11.98 3.41
CA ARG A 61 5.64 11.41 4.65
C ARG A 61 5.98 9.92 4.76
N GLN A 62 6.51 9.51 5.91
CA GLN A 62 6.75 8.10 6.22
C GLN A 62 5.41 7.40 6.52
N LEU A 63 4.72 6.99 5.47
CA LEU A 63 3.45 6.25 5.56
C LEU A 63 3.68 4.75 5.42
N VAL A 64 2.85 3.99 6.13
CA VAL A 64 2.79 2.53 6.02
C VAL A 64 1.63 2.18 5.09
N TRP A 65 1.89 1.45 4.00
CA TRP A 65 0.87 1.18 2.99
C TRP A 65 0.39 -0.27 3.00
N ARG A 66 -0.92 -0.46 2.86
CA ARG A 66 -1.59 -1.76 2.80
C ARG A 66 -2.61 -1.84 1.68
N ALA A 67 -2.92 -3.04 1.22
CA ALA A 67 -4.07 -3.34 0.36
C ALA A 67 -4.75 -4.62 0.85
N ASP A 68 -6.06 -4.74 0.68
CA ASP A 68 -6.76 -5.98 1.06
C ASP A 68 -6.54 -7.08 0.00
N HIS A 69 -6.45 -6.69 -1.28
CA HIS A 69 -6.29 -7.62 -2.40
C HIS A 69 -5.25 -7.16 -3.42
N HIS A 70 -4.62 -8.14 -4.05
CA HIS A 70 -3.77 -8.00 -5.23
C HIS A 70 -4.45 -8.71 -6.39
N CYS A 71 -4.66 -7.99 -7.48
CA CYS A 71 -5.23 -8.47 -8.73
C CYS A 71 -4.11 -8.47 -9.79
N PRO A 72 -3.55 -9.65 -10.13
CA PRO A 72 -2.57 -9.76 -11.18
C PRO A 72 -3.12 -9.20 -12.51
N SER A 73 -2.28 -8.53 -13.29
CA SER A 73 -2.62 -8.24 -14.67
C SER A 73 -2.55 -9.54 -15.47
N PHE A 74 -3.65 -9.93 -16.11
CA PHE A 74 -3.59 -10.95 -17.14
C PHE A 74 -2.87 -10.36 -18.35
N LYS A 75 -1.79 -11.01 -18.76
CA LYS A 75 -1.19 -10.81 -20.08
C LYS A 75 -1.87 -11.72 -21.08
#